data_AF-A0A2H6GZG1-F1
#
_entry.id   AF-A0A2H6GZG1-F1
#
_cell.length_a   1.000
_cell.length_b   1.000
_cell.length_c   1.000
_cell.angle_alpha   90.00
_cell.angle_beta   90.00
_cell.angle_gamma   90.00
#
_symmetry.space_group_name_H-M   'P 1'
#
loop_
_entity.id
_entity.type
_entity.pdbx_description
1 polymer ?
#
loop_
_entity_poly.entity_id
_entity_poly.type
_entity_poly.pdbx_seq_one_letter_code
_entity_poly.pdbx_strand_id
1 'polypeptide(L)'
;MKKEEEIKEIQNVLYLFLHSRIYYKLGEHTNSKTALTYMFEWRIPKKLRPLILKEMIILRLVEKKDKDTLIIKKPQFDEENCNSYYIKLGLF
;
A
#
# COMPACT_ATOMS: atom_id res chain seq x y z
N MET A 1 -9.96 17.58 24.56
CA MET A 1 -9.45 16.44 23.76
C MET A 1 -9.46 16.83 22.30
N LYS A 2 -8.39 17.45 21.82
CA LYS A 2 -8.20 17.72 20.39
C LYS A 2 -7.61 16.44 19.79
N LYS A 3 -8.25 15.92 18.73
CA LYS A 3 -7.76 14.80 17.93
C LYS A 3 -6.51 15.28 17.17
N GLU A 4 -5.39 15.30 17.86
CA GLU A 4 -4.06 15.53 17.30
C GLU A 4 -3.37 14.17 17.17
N GLU A 5 -3.92 13.30 16.32
CA GLU A 5 -3.09 12.39 15.54
C GLU A 5 -2.92 13.05 14.18
N GLU A 6 -2.16 14.15 14.19
CA GLU A 6 -1.52 14.65 12.98
C GLU A 6 -0.85 13.46 12.31
N ILE A 7 -1.26 13.18 11.08
CA ILE A 7 -0.58 12.28 10.16
C ILE A 7 0.80 12.91 9.92
N LYS A 8 1.72 12.70 10.87
CA LYS A 8 3.11 13.07 10.74
C LYS A 8 3.65 12.29 9.55
N GLU A 9 3.82 13.02 8.46
CA GLU A 9 4.53 12.60 7.27
C GLU A 9 3.84 11.45 6.52
N ILE A 10 2.96 11.79 5.58
CA ILE A 10 2.52 10.85 4.54
C ILE A 10 3.76 10.48 3.72
N GLN A 11 4.56 9.52 4.20
CA GLN A 11 5.85 9.19 3.61
C GLN A 11 5.77 8.39 2.31
N ASN A 12 4.59 8.22 1.69
CA ASN A 12 4.39 7.98 0.24
C ASN A 12 2.92 7.56 0.00
N VAL A 13 2.07 8.49 -0.46
CA VAL A 13 0.66 8.20 -0.84
C VAL A 13 0.55 7.02 -1.79
N LEU A 14 1.53 6.88 -2.69
CA LEU A 14 1.59 5.77 -3.64
C LEU A 14 1.54 4.40 -2.95
N TYR A 15 2.30 4.19 -1.87
CA TYR A 15 2.32 2.90 -1.18
C TYR A 15 1.05 2.64 -0.38
N LEU A 16 0.47 3.69 0.21
CA LEU A 16 -0.80 3.59 0.92
C LEU A 16 -1.93 3.23 -0.05
N PHE A 17 -1.93 3.83 -1.23
CA PHE A 17 -2.89 3.51 -2.28
C PHE A 17 -2.67 2.10 -2.85
N LEU A 18 -1.44 1.73 -3.21
CA LEU A 18 -1.15 0.37 -3.69
C LEU A 18 -1.51 -0.68 -2.64
N HIS A 19 -1.24 -0.40 -1.36
CA HIS A 19 -1.63 -1.25 -0.23
C HIS A 19 -3.13 -1.51 -0.19
N SER A 20 -3.95 -0.47 -0.26
CA SER A 20 -5.41 -0.63 -0.22
C SER A 20 -5.90 -1.48 -1.38
N ARG A 21 -5.37 -1.23 -2.57
CA ARG A 21 -5.73 -1.95 -3.79
C ARG A 21 -5.30 -3.42 -3.75
N ILE A 22 -4.15 -3.73 -3.14
CA ILE A 22 -3.70 -5.10 -2.93
C ILE A 22 -4.61 -5.81 -1.92
N TYR A 23 -4.91 -5.17 -0.78
CA TYR A 23 -5.78 -5.74 0.25
C TYR A 23 -7.18 -6.06 -0.27
N TYR A 24 -7.84 -5.11 -0.94
CA TYR A 24 -9.20 -5.33 -1.46
C TYR A 24 -9.27 -6.39 -2.56
N LYS A 25 -8.17 -6.61 -3.30
CA LYS A 25 -8.12 -7.62 -4.36
C LYS A 25 -7.75 -9.01 -3.85
N LEU A 26 -6.75 -9.10 -2.98
CA LEU A 26 -6.12 -10.36 -2.57
C LEU A 26 -6.51 -10.82 -1.16
N GLY A 27 -7.13 -9.94 -0.36
CA GLY A 27 -7.48 -10.18 1.02
C GLY A 27 -6.32 -9.98 1.99
N GLU A 28 -6.55 -10.35 3.25
CA GLU A 28 -5.57 -10.23 4.34
C GLU A 28 -4.40 -11.23 4.19
N HIS A 29 -4.63 -12.37 3.56
CA HIS A 29 -3.62 -13.42 3.39
C HIS A 29 -3.35 -13.65 1.92
N THR A 30 -2.09 -13.50 1.52
CA THR A 30 -1.66 -13.81 0.16
C THR A 30 -0.22 -14.31 0.15
N ASN A 31 0.31 -14.65 -1.02
CA ASN A 31 1.73 -14.96 -1.17
C ASN A 31 2.45 -13.89 -1.99
N SER A 32 3.78 -13.85 -1.86
CA SER A 32 4.62 -12.86 -2.53
C SER A 32 4.47 -12.88 -4.06
N LYS A 33 4.38 -14.07 -4.67
CA LYS A 33 4.24 -14.21 -6.12
C LYS A 33 2.91 -13.62 -6.63
N THR A 34 1.82 -13.88 -5.93
CA THR A 34 0.50 -13.34 -6.26
C THR A 34 0.48 -11.81 -6.13
N ALA A 35 1.03 -11.26 -5.04
CA ALA A 35 1.13 -9.81 -4.85
C ALA A 35 1.95 -9.14 -5.97
N LEU A 36 3.11 -9.69 -6.32
CA LEU A 36 3.95 -9.19 -7.42
C LEU A 36 3.30 -9.35 -8.80
N THR A 37 2.45 -10.37 -8.98
CA THR A 37 1.70 -10.58 -10.21
C THR A 37 0.58 -9.54 -10.31
N TYR A 38 -0.13 -9.25 -9.23
CA TYR A 38 -1.13 -8.19 -9.24
C TYR A 38 -0.53 -6.81 -9.55
N MET A 39 0.65 -6.49 -9.01
CA MET A 39 1.38 -5.27 -9.40
C MET A 39 1.72 -5.19 -10.91
N PHE A 40 1.77 -6.33 -11.62
CA PHE A 40 1.91 -6.33 -13.08
C PHE A 40 0.66 -5.82 -13.80
N GLU A 41 -0.53 -6.15 -13.29
CA GLU A 41 -1.80 -5.67 -13.86
C GLU A 41 -1.85 -4.13 -13.87
N TRP A 42 -1.14 -3.52 -12.93
CA TRP A 42 -0.94 -2.08 -12.79
C TRP A 42 0.21 -1.53 -13.64
N ARG A 43 0.78 -2.36 -14.52
CA ARG A 43 1.91 -2.05 -15.40
C ARG A 43 3.18 -1.59 -14.66
N ILE A 44 3.33 -1.95 -13.38
CA ILE A 44 4.55 -1.65 -12.62
C ILE A 44 5.72 -2.44 -13.22
N PRO A 45 6.88 -1.81 -13.51
CA PRO A 45 8.06 -2.49 -14.03
C PRO A 45 8.54 -3.65 -13.15
N LYS A 46 8.94 -4.77 -13.77
CA LYS A 46 9.35 -6.00 -13.06
C LYS A 46 10.42 -5.77 -11.99
N LYS A 47 11.36 -4.85 -12.24
CA LYS A 47 12.44 -4.49 -11.30
C LYS A 47 11.93 -3.72 -10.07
N LEU A 48 10.85 -2.95 -10.20
CA LEU A 48 10.31 -2.12 -9.13
C LEU A 48 9.38 -2.89 -8.18
N ARG A 49 8.60 -3.86 -8.68
CA ARG A 49 7.64 -4.63 -7.85
C ARG A 49 8.24 -5.20 -6.55
N PRO A 50 9.41 -5.89 -6.56
CA PRO A 50 10.00 -6.38 -5.32
C PRO A 50 10.49 -5.25 -4.40
N LEU A 51 10.91 -4.11 -4.94
CA LEU A 51 11.30 -2.94 -4.14
C LEU A 51 10.08 -2.33 -3.45
N ILE A 52 8.98 -2.15 -4.18
CA ILE A 52 7.70 -1.67 -3.64
C ILE A 52 7.24 -2.59 -2.51
N LEU A 53 7.21 -3.91 -2.74
CA LEU A 53 6.81 -4.87 -1.71
C LEU A 53 7.72 -4.79 -0.48
N LYS A 54 9.04 -4.65 -0.68
CA LYS A 54 10.01 -4.46 0.41
C LYS A 54 9.74 -3.18 1.20
N GLU A 55 9.45 -2.07 0.52
CA GLU A 55 9.12 -0.80 1.16
C GLU A 55 7.80 -0.88 1.94
N MET A 56 6.77 -1.53 1.39
CA MET A 56 5.53 -1.78 2.12
C MET A 56 5.73 -2.61 3.40
N ILE A 57 6.70 -3.53 3.39
CA ILE A 57 7.10 -4.29 4.59
C ILE A 57 7.81 -3.38 5.60
N ILE A 58 8.74 -2.53 5.15
CA ILE A 58 9.44 -1.55 6.00
C ILE A 58 8.43 -0.59 6.66
N LEU A 59 7.43 -0.14 5.89
CA LEU A 59 6.33 0.70 6.35
C LEU A 59 5.28 -0.06 7.19
N ARG A 60 5.49 -1.35 7.43
CA ARG A 60 4.59 -2.22 8.22
C ARG A 60 3.16 -2.29 7.69
N LEU A 61 2.95 -2.02 6.40
CA LEU A 61 1.66 -2.20 5.70
C LEU A 61 1.42 -3.69 5.39
N VAL A 62 2.50 -4.39 5.06
CA VAL A 62 2.53 -5.83 4.82
C VAL A 62 3.51 -6.46 5.82
N GLU A 63 3.17 -7.62 6.33
CA GLU A 63 4.05 -8.44 7.17
C GLU A 63 4.40 -9.73 6.44
N LYS A 64 5.66 -10.16 6.55
CA LYS A 64 6.13 -11.42 5.97
C LYS A 64 6.23 -12.47 7.07
N LYS A 65 5.38 -13.51 7.02
CA LYS A 65 5.36 -14.58 8.03
C LYS A 65 6.42 -15.65 7.77
N ASP A 66 6.57 -16.05 6.51
CA ASP A 66 7.54 -17.07 6.08
C ASP A 66 8.07 -16.73 4.68
N LYS A 67 8.71 -17.68 3.99
CA LYS A 67 9.29 -17.44 2.66
C LYS A 67 8.28 -16.92 1.65
N ASP A 68 7.04 -17.41 1.71
CA ASP A 68 6.02 -17.20 0.69
C ASP A 68 4.81 -16.43 1.21
N THR A 69 4.44 -16.58 2.48
CA THR A 69 3.23 -16.01 3.06
C THR A 69 3.40 -14.55 3.47
N LEU A 70 2.45 -13.72 3.02
CA LEU A 70 2.27 -12.33 3.38
C LEU A 70 0.95 -12.14 4.14
N ILE A 71 0.99 -11.29 5.16
CA ILE A 71 -0.18 -10.75 5.84
C ILE A 71 -0.30 -9.28 5.48
N ILE A 72 -1.38 -8.91 4.81
CA ILE A 72 -1.66 -7.53 4.40
C ILE A 72 -2.58 -6.94 5.45
N LYS A 73 -2.14 -5.88 6.14
CA LYS A 73 -2.94 -5.26 7.19
C LYS A 73 -4.16 -4.57 6.61
N LYS A 74 -5.21 -4.41 7.41
CA LYS A 74 -6.39 -3.65 6.99
C LYS A 74 -5.98 -2.20 6.65
N PRO A 75 -6.28 -1.69 5.44
CA PRO A 75 -5.94 -0.33 5.04
C PRO A 75 -6.65 0.71 5.90
N GLN A 76 -5.94 1.78 6.22
CA GLN A 76 -6.49 3.02 6.81
C GLN A 76 -6.55 4.15 5.78
N PHE A 77 -6.17 3.86 4.53
CA PHE A 77 -6.11 4.81 3.43
C PHE A 77 -6.76 4.17 2.21
N ASP A 78 -7.68 4.88 1.57
CA ASP A 78 -8.42 4.42 0.41
C ASP A 78 -8.40 5.44 -0.74
N GLU A 79 -9.25 5.21 -1.75
CA GLU A 79 -9.34 6.07 -2.93
C GLU A 79 -9.89 7.46 -2.61
N GLU A 80 -10.84 7.58 -1.69
CA GLU A 80 -11.38 8.87 -1.25
C GLU A 80 -10.31 9.70 -0.53
N ASN A 81 -9.49 9.04 0.31
CA ASN A 81 -8.35 9.68 0.96
C ASN A 81 -7.30 10.15 -0.07
N CYS A 82 -7.04 9.35 -1.10
CA CYS A 82 -6.12 9.67 -2.18
C CYS A 82 -6.58 10.91 -2.98
N ASN A 83 -7.83 10.92 -3.40
CA ASN A 83 -8.42 12.05 -4.13
C ASN A 83 -8.40 13.32 -3.28
N SER A 84 -8.82 13.21 -2.02
CA SER A 84 -8.79 14.33 -1.07
C SER A 84 -7.38 14.89 -0.85
N TYR A 85 -6.36 14.03 -0.85
CA TYR A 85 -4.96 14.44 -0.73
C TYR A 85 -4.51 15.26 -1.95
N TYR A 86 -4.78 14.79 -3.16
CA TYR A 86 -4.35 15.48 -4.37
C TYR A 86 -5.11 16.78 -4.66
N ILE A 87 -6.40 16.86 -4.29
CA ILE A 87 -7.17 18.13 -4.32
C ILE A 87 -6.53 19.15 -3.40
N LYS A 88 -6.12 18.76 -2.18
CA LYS A 88 -5.43 19.66 -1.24
C LYS A 88 -4.09 20.18 -1.76
N LEU A 89 -3.43 19.42 -2.63
CA LEU A 89 -2.19 19.85 -3.30
C LEU A 89 -2.44 20.76 -4.51
N GLY A 90 -3.71 20.97 -4.91
CA GLY A 90 -4.06 21.77 -6.09
C GLY A 90 -3.67 21.12 -7.42
N LEU A 91 -3.55 19.79 -7.46
CA LEU A 91 -3.25 19.04 -8.69
C LEU A 91 -4.53 18.64 -9.47
N PHE A 92 -5.71 18.84 -8.87
CA PHE A 92 -7.05 18.68 -9.44
C PHE A 92 -7.97 19.73 -8.82
#